data_AF-A0A959T0A8-F1
#
_entry.id   AF-A0A959T0A8-F1
#
_cell.length_a   1.000
_cell.length_b   1.000
_cell.length_c   1.000
_cell.angle_alpha   90.00
_cell.angle_beta   90.00
_cell.angle_gamma   90.00
#
_symmetry.space_group_name_H-M   'P 1'
#
loop_
_entity.id
_entity.type
_entity.pdbx_description
1 polymer ?
#
loop_
_entity_poly.entity_id
_entity_poly.type
_entity_poly.pdbx_seq_one_letter_code
_entity_poly.pdbx_strand_id
1 'polypeptide(L)'
;MKRSLLFLFILISLKSFSQDLYPTHWWVGMNNPELQLIIHRQNVAHETVTLMKYKGVKVVRQHKMESPNYLLLDLEISKKAKPGKLEFKITNLQSPEAVSYKTFQYELKSRSTENGKTRVLGVNSSDFV
;
A
#
# COMPACT_ATOMS: atom_id res chain seq x y z
N MET A 1 -11.48 48.10 -37.46
CA MET A 1 -11.64 46.63 -37.55
C MET A 1 -10.92 46.00 -36.35
N LYS A 2 -11.63 45.84 -35.23
CA LYS A 2 -11.05 45.31 -33.98
C LYS A 2 -11.19 43.78 -34.01
N ARG A 3 -10.09 43.07 -34.28
CA ARG A 3 -10.03 41.61 -34.21
C ARG A 3 -10.15 41.20 -32.74
N SER A 4 -11.33 40.76 -32.32
CA SER A 4 -11.54 40.27 -30.96
C SER A 4 -10.80 38.94 -30.82
N LEU A 5 -9.74 38.93 -30.02
CA LEU A 5 -8.94 37.75 -29.71
C LEU A 5 -9.70 36.99 -28.60
N LEU A 6 -10.50 35.99 -29.00
CA LEU A 6 -11.20 35.11 -28.07
C LEU A 6 -10.16 34.24 -27.34
N PHE A 7 -9.88 34.58 -26.08
CA PHE A 7 -9.09 33.76 -25.17
C PHE A 7 -9.92 32.53 -24.77
N LEU A 8 -9.69 31.40 -25.44
CA LEU A 8 -10.26 30.10 -25.08
C LEU A 8 -9.51 29.57 -23.84
N PHE A 9 -10.10 29.79 -22.65
CA PHE A 9 -9.57 29.24 -21.40
C PHE A 9 -9.96 27.75 -21.30
N ILE A 10 -9.12 26.85 -21.81
CA ILE A 10 -9.33 25.41 -21.69
C ILE A 10 -9.07 25.00 -20.23
N LEU A 11 -10.15 24.72 -19.49
CA LEU A 11 -10.10 24.04 -18.19
C LEU A 11 -9.77 22.56 -18.41
N ILE A 12 -8.49 22.23 -18.54
CA ILE A 12 -8.04 20.84 -18.46
C ILE A 12 -8.19 20.40 -17.01
N SER A 13 -9.23 19.61 -16.71
CA SER A 13 -9.34 18.92 -15.43
C SER A 13 -8.29 17.82 -15.39
N LEU A 14 -7.18 18.08 -14.71
CA LEU A 14 -6.20 17.04 -14.38
C LEU A 14 -6.87 16.07 -13.40
N LYS A 15 -7.25 14.90 -13.89
CA LYS A 15 -7.67 13.82 -13.01
C LYS A 15 -6.46 13.39 -12.20
N SER A 16 -6.47 13.68 -10.90
CA SER A 16 -5.46 13.18 -9.97
C SER A 16 -5.68 11.69 -9.79
N PHE A 17 -4.79 10.89 -10.36
CA PHE A 17 -4.71 9.47 -10.06
C PHE A 17 -4.02 9.32 -8.70
N SER A 18 -4.63 8.58 -7.78
CA SER A 18 -4.04 8.20 -6.49
C SER A 18 -4.00 6.68 -6.40
N GLN A 19 -2.98 6.17 -5.73
CA GLN A 19 -2.92 4.78 -5.29
C GLN A 19 -2.85 4.78 -3.78
N ASP A 20 -3.87 4.19 -3.16
CA ASP A 20 -3.93 4.06 -1.71
C ASP A 20 -3.57 2.64 -1.30
N LEU A 21 -2.80 2.54 -0.21
CA LEU A 21 -2.37 1.28 0.39
C LEU A 21 -2.95 1.17 1.80
N TYR A 22 -3.61 0.06 2.09
CA TYR A 22 -4.13 -0.21 3.43
C TYR A 22 -3.74 -1.60 3.94
N PRO A 23 -3.25 -1.73 5.18
CA PRO A 23 -2.82 -0.63 6.06
C PRO A 23 -1.63 0.12 5.47
N THR A 24 -1.37 1.39 5.86
CA THR A 24 -0.34 2.23 5.21
C THR A 24 1.10 1.76 5.44
N HIS A 25 1.31 0.96 6.47
CA HIS A 25 2.57 0.29 6.81
C HIS A 25 2.26 -0.90 7.72
N TRP A 26 3.26 -1.75 7.94
CA TRP A 26 3.16 -2.86 8.88
C TRP A 26 4.40 -2.95 9.77
N TRP A 27 4.43 -3.95 10.64
CA TRP A 27 5.56 -4.19 11.53
C TRP A 27 6.14 -5.59 11.34
N VAL A 28 7.46 -5.69 11.51
CA VAL A 28 8.10 -7.00 11.69
C VAL A 28 7.84 -7.53 13.10
N GLY A 29 7.89 -8.86 13.27
CA GLY A 29 7.73 -9.49 14.59
C GLY A 29 6.30 -9.40 15.14
N MET A 30 5.30 -9.31 14.27
CA MET A 30 3.90 -9.51 14.67
C MET A 30 3.67 -10.99 15.02
N ASN A 31 2.73 -11.23 15.94
CA ASN A 31 2.39 -12.60 16.36
C ASN A 31 1.77 -13.40 15.21
N ASN A 32 0.83 -12.79 14.49
CA ASN A 32 0.34 -13.31 13.22
C ASN A 32 1.33 -12.88 12.11
N PRO A 33 1.96 -13.83 11.39
CA PRO A 33 2.86 -13.51 10.28
C PRO A 33 2.11 -13.09 9.01
N GLU A 34 0.79 -13.27 8.94
CA GLU A 34 0.00 -12.97 7.76
C GLU A 34 -0.45 -11.51 7.75
N LEU A 35 -0.30 -10.87 6.60
CA LEU A 35 -0.78 -9.52 6.31
C LEU A 35 -1.55 -9.54 5.00
N GLN A 36 -2.79 -9.05 5.02
CA GLN A 36 -3.51 -8.72 3.81
C GLN A 36 -3.32 -7.24 3.48
N LEU A 37 -2.61 -6.95 2.39
CA LEU A 37 -2.42 -5.60 1.86
C LEU A 37 -3.47 -5.31 0.80
N ILE A 38 -4.25 -4.25 1.00
CA ILE A 38 -5.23 -3.74 0.06
C ILE A 38 -4.58 -2.64 -0.77
N ILE A 39 -4.67 -2.77 -2.09
CA ILE A 39 -4.25 -1.76 -3.07
C ILE A 39 -5.51 -1.21 -3.70
N HIS A 40 -5.74 0.09 -3.56
CA HIS A 40 -6.85 0.80 -4.18
C HIS A 40 -6.32 1.74 -5.26
N ARG A 41 -6.73 1.49 -6.51
CA ARG A 41 -6.45 2.36 -7.66
C ARG A 41 -7.35 1.94 -8.82
N GLN A 42 -7.70 2.88 -9.69
CA GLN A 42 -8.51 2.58 -10.88
C GLN A 42 -7.94 1.39 -11.67
N ASN A 43 -8.78 0.38 -11.91
CA ASN A 43 -8.52 -0.84 -12.68
C ASN A 43 -7.37 -1.75 -12.19
N VAL A 44 -6.86 -1.58 -10.96
CA VAL A 44 -5.73 -2.37 -10.44
C VAL A 44 -6.01 -3.88 -10.36
N ALA A 45 -7.28 -4.29 -10.29
CA ALA A 45 -7.65 -5.71 -10.24
C ALA A 45 -7.24 -6.50 -11.51
N HIS A 46 -6.99 -5.82 -12.63
CA HIS A 46 -6.57 -6.45 -13.89
C HIS A 46 -5.05 -6.52 -14.05
N GLU A 47 -4.31 -5.92 -13.12
CA GLU A 47 -2.85 -5.86 -13.17
C GLU A 47 -2.22 -6.99 -12.34
N THR A 48 -0.92 -7.17 -12.48
CA THR A 48 -0.17 -8.20 -11.75
C THR A 48 0.90 -7.56 -10.90
N VAL A 49 0.83 -7.75 -9.59
CA VAL A 49 1.77 -7.18 -8.62
C VAL A 49 2.74 -8.24 -8.13
N THR A 50 4.03 -7.97 -8.26
CA THR A 50 5.10 -8.90 -7.86
C THR A 50 6.00 -8.23 -6.85
N LEU A 51 6.25 -8.92 -5.73
CA LEU A 51 7.22 -8.49 -4.74
C LEU A 51 8.65 -8.73 -5.26
N MET A 52 9.47 -7.68 -5.25
CA MET A 52 10.91 -7.79 -5.49
C MET A 52 11.57 -8.54 -4.32
N LYS A 53 12.70 -9.20 -4.58
CA LYS A 53 13.35 -10.09 -3.61
C LYS A 53 13.57 -9.39 -2.26
N TYR A 54 12.86 -9.86 -1.24
CA TYR A 54 12.98 -9.39 0.13
C TYR A 54 13.06 -10.57 1.10
N LYS A 55 14.13 -10.64 1.91
CA LYS A 55 14.35 -11.81 2.77
C LYS A 55 13.31 -11.89 3.88
N GLY A 56 12.58 -13.00 3.92
CA GLY A 56 11.58 -13.28 4.95
C GLY A 56 10.19 -12.72 4.65
N VAL A 57 9.92 -12.23 3.44
CA VAL A 57 8.58 -11.81 3.01
C VAL A 57 8.26 -12.47 1.67
N LYS A 58 7.04 -12.99 1.53
CA LYS A 58 6.54 -13.56 0.27
C LYS A 58 5.10 -13.13 0.02
N VAL A 59 4.74 -12.98 -1.26
CA VAL A 59 3.34 -12.90 -1.70
C VAL A 59 2.83 -14.33 -1.82
N VAL A 60 1.82 -14.67 -1.02
CA VAL A 60 1.21 -16.00 -1.00
C VAL A 60 0.09 -16.08 -2.04
N ARG A 61 -0.74 -15.05 -2.13
CA ARG A 61 -1.92 -15.04 -2.99
C ARG A 61 -2.32 -13.61 -3.36
N GLN A 62 -2.98 -13.44 -4.50
CA GLN A 62 -3.56 -12.17 -4.94
C GLN A 62 -5.06 -12.38 -5.21
N HIS A 63 -5.94 -11.53 -4.65
CA HIS A 63 -7.39 -11.61 -4.89
C HIS A 63 -7.87 -10.36 -5.58
N LYS A 64 -8.77 -10.58 -6.53
CA LYS A 64 -9.59 -9.54 -7.13
C LYS A 64 -10.88 -9.46 -6.33
N MET A 65 -11.30 -8.25 -5.98
CA MET A 65 -12.63 -8.01 -5.43
C MET A 65 -13.63 -7.87 -6.59
N GLU A 66 -14.92 -7.77 -6.27
CA GLU A 66 -15.96 -7.48 -7.27
C GLU A 66 -15.71 -6.13 -7.97
N SER A 67 -15.18 -5.15 -7.23
CA SER A 67 -14.77 -3.88 -7.80
C SER A 67 -13.43 -4.00 -8.54
N PRO A 68 -13.32 -3.47 -9.78
CA PRO A 68 -12.08 -3.50 -10.55
C PRO A 68 -10.98 -2.60 -9.96
N ASN A 69 -11.34 -1.76 -8.97
CA ASN A 69 -10.43 -0.77 -8.38
C ASN A 69 -9.68 -1.27 -7.14
N TYR A 70 -9.85 -2.55 -6.77
CA TYR A 70 -9.21 -3.14 -5.60
C TYR A 70 -8.48 -4.45 -5.93
N LEU A 71 -7.26 -4.57 -5.40
CA LEU A 71 -6.46 -5.78 -5.42
C LEU A 71 -5.94 -6.07 -4.02
N LEU A 72 -6.12 -7.31 -3.55
CA LEU A 72 -5.63 -7.76 -2.25
C LEU A 72 -4.39 -8.62 -2.46
N LEU A 73 -3.35 -8.38 -1.69
CA LEU A 73 -2.15 -9.23 -1.61
C LEU A 73 -2.08 -9.86 -0.23
N ASP A 74 -2.14 -11.18 -0.17
CA ASP A 74 -1.82 -11.92 1.05
C ASP A 74 -0.30 -12.08 1.12
N LEU A 75 0.31 -11.48 2.14
CA LEU A 75 1.74 -11.53 2.42
C LEU A 75 1.98 -12.41 3.65
N GLU A 76 3.04 -13.22 3.60
CA GLU A 76 3.57 -13.88 4.78
C GLU A 76 4.91 -13.22 5.16
N ILE A 77 4.98 -12.70 6.38
CA ILE A 77 6.11 -11.97 6.95
C ILE A 77 6.71 -12.82 8.07
N SER A 78 7.85 -13.44 7.79
CA SER A 78 8.59 -14.26 8.74
C SER A 78 9.03 -13.45 9.96
N LYS A 79 9.11 -14.10 11.12
CA LYS A 79 9.71 -13.55 12.36
C LYS A 79 11.16 -13.09 12.17
N LYS A 80 11.86 -13.59 11.14
CA LYS A 80 13.25 -13.21 10.80
C LYS A 80 13.33 -12.04 9.80
N ALA A 81 12.20 -11.55 9.30
CA ALA A 81 12.17 -10.37 8.42
C ALA A 81 12.74 -9.15 9.18
N LYS A 82 13.55 -8.36 8.49
CA LYS A 82 14.09 -7.11 9.04
C LYS A 82 13.14 -5.96 8.70
N PRO A 83 13.16 -4.85 9.47
CA PRO A 83 12.50 -3.63 9.04
C PRO A 83 13.08 -3.11 7.73
N GLY A 84 12.27 -2.42 6.93
CA GLY A 84 12.69 -1.81 5.67
C GLY A 84 11.52 -1.59 4.73
N LYS A 85 11.83 -1.21 3.49
CA LYS A 85 10.83 -1.00 2.44
C LYS A 85 10.78 -2.21 1.52
N LEU A 86 9.60 -2.79 1.36
CA LEU A 86 9.28 -3.74 0.31
C LEU A 86 9.10 -2.97 -0.99
N GLU A 87 9.65 -3.48 -2.08
CA GLU A 87 9.44 -2.92 -3.41
C GLU A 87 8.57 -3.87 -4.21
N PHE A 88 7.49 -3.33 -4.77
CA PHE A 88 6.56 -4.07 -5.62
C PHE A 88 6.66 -3.54 -7.04
N LYS A 89 6.66 -4.47 -8.00
CA LYS A 89 6.58 -4.18 -9.43
C LYS A 89 5.21 -4.54 -9.95
N ILE A 90 4.61 -3.66 -10.74
CA ILE A 90 3.33 -3.90 -11.40
C ILE A 90 3.53 -4.12 -12.90
N THR A 91 2.82 -5.09 -13.44
CA THR A 91 2.83 -5.49 -14.86
C THR A 91 1.39 -5.63 -15.37
N ASN A 92 1.21 -5.72 -16.68
CA ASN A 92 -0.11 -5.70 -17.34
C ASN A 92 -0.91 -4.42 -17.03
N LEU A 93 -0.24 -3.26 -17.07
CA LEU A 93 -0.84 -1.96 -16.82
C LEU A 93 -2.00 -1.70 -17.79
N GLN A 94 -3.13 -1.24 -17.25
CA GLN A 94 -4.36 -1.10 -18.05
C GLN A 94 -4.51 0.25 -18.76
N SER A 95 -3.68 1.24 -18.42
CA SER A 95 -3.73 2.56 -19.04
C SER A 95 -2.36 3.23 -19.11
N PRO A 96 -2.17 4.22 -20.01
CA PRO A 96 -0.95 5.02 -20.06
C PRO A 96 -0.64 5.74 -18.74
N GLU A 97 -1.68 6.17 -18.01
CA GLU A 97 -1.53 6.85 -16.72
C GLU A 97 -1.04 5.89 -15.62
N ALA A 98 -1.38 4.60 -15.73
CA ALA A 98 -0.94 3.56 -14.80
C ALA A 98 0.59 3.33 -14.83
N VAL A 99 1.30 3.84 -15.84
CA VAL A 99 2.77 3.76 -15.95
C VAL A 99 3.48 4.38 -14.74
N SER A 100 2.89 5.42 -14.14
CA SER A 100 3.40 6.04 -12.91
C SER A 100 3.44 5.08 -11.71
N TYR A 101 2.64 4.01 -11.72
CA TYR A 101 2.53 3.00 -10.66
C TYR A 101 3.27 1.70 -10.98
N LYS A 102 4.12 1.69 -12.02
CA LYS A 102 4.91 0.50 -12.39
C LYS A 102 5.71 -0.07 -11.21
N THR A 103 6.05 0.76 -10.23
CA THR A 103 6.63 0.35 -8.96
C THR A 103 6.03 1.12 -7.80
N PHE A 104 5.91 0.49 -6.63
CA PHE A 104 5.61 1.19 -5.38
C PHE A 104 6.34 0.56 -4.20
N GLN A 105 6.43 1.31 -3.10
CA GLN A 105 7.07 0.86 -1.86
C GLN A 105 6.06 0.68 -0.73
N TYR A 106 6.32 -0.30 0.13
CA TYR A 106 5.54 -0.56 1.34
C TYR A 106 6.46 -0.72 2.55
N GLU A 107 6.17 -0.06 3.66
CA GLU A 107 7.08 -0.03 4.80
C GLU A 107 6.78 -1.11 5.84
N LEU A 108 7.81 -1.86 6.24
CA LEU A 108 7.85 -2.69 7.44
C LEU A 108 8.67 -1.98 8.52
N LYS A 109 8.02 -1.54 9.59
CA LYS A 109 8.64 -0.86 10.73
C LYS A 109 9.14 -1.85 11.77
N SER A 110 10.11 -1.42 12.58
CA SER A 110 10.48 -2.11 13.82
C SER A 110 9.40 -1.92 14.88
N ARG A 111 9.17 -2.96 15.70
CA ARG A 111 8.45 -2.82 16.97
C ARG A 111 9.44 -2.43 18.04
N SER A 112 9.00 -1.63 19.01
CA SER A 112 9.87 -1.24 20.10
C SER A 112 9.92 -2.33 21.19
N THR A 113 11.11 -2.54 21.74
CA THR A 113 11.42 -3.58 22.75
C THR A 113 10.78 -3.35 24.11
N GLU A 114 10.32 -2.13 24.40
CA GLU A 114 9.68 -1.80 25.67
C GLU A 114 8.15 -1.96 25.67
N ASN A 115 7.56 -2.37 24.54
CA ASN A 115 6.13 -2.68 24.50
C ASN A 115 5.83 -3.84 25.46
N GLY A 116 4.85 -3.65 26.35
CA GLY A 116 4.53 -4.59 27.42
C GLY A 116 5.47 -4.56 28.63
N LYS A 117 6.48 -3.68 28.64
CA LYS A 117 7.39 -3.47 29.78
C LYS A 117 7.18 -2.10 30.42
N THR A 118 7.34 -1.04 29.63
CA THR A 118 7.24 0.36 30.12
C THR A 118 6.22 1.17 29.33
N ARG A 119 5.65 0.61 28.26
CA ARG A 119 4.62 1.25 27.45
C ARG A 119 3.70 0.22 26.81
N VAL A 120 2.56 0.71 26.29
CA VAL A 120 1.50 -0.15 25.73
C VAL A 120 1.12 -1.22 26.76
N LEU A 121 1.04 -0.82 28.02
CA LEU A 121 0.55 -1.65 29.11
C LEU A 121 -0.98 -1.67 29.01
N GLY A 122 -1.57 -2.84 29.25
CA GLY A 122 -3.02 -2.93 29.38
C GLY A 122 -3.49 -2.18 30.61
N VAL A 123 -4.72 -1.68 30.56
CA VAL A 123 -5.39 -1.09 31.73
C VAL A 123 -5.43 -2.12 32.86
N ASN A 124 -5.10 -1.69 34.07
CA ASN A 124 -5.13 -2.51 35.26
C ASN A 124 -5.90 -1.80 36.41
N SER A 125 -6.03 -2.47 37.56
CA SER A 125 -6.79 -1.96 38.70
C SER A 125 -6.29 -0.63 39.26
N SER A 126 -5.01 -0.30 39.06
CA SER A 126 -4.42 0.97 39.52
C SER A 126 -4.80 2.17 38.65
N ASP A 127 -5.36 1.94 37.46
CA ASP A 127 -5.81 3.00 36.54
C ASP A 127 -7.28 3.40 36.78
N PHE A 128 -7.94 2.77 37.75
CA PHE A 128 -9.33 3.08 38.09
C PHE A 128 -9.42 4.45 38.76
N VAL A 129 -10.23 5.35 38.18
CA VAL A 129 -10.52 6.70 38.70
C VAL A 129 -11.75 6.67 39.58
#